data_AF-A0A9C8G6V3-F1
#
_entry.id   AF-A0A9C8G6V3-F1
#
_cell.length_a   1.000
_cell.length_b   1.000
_cell.length_c   1.000
_cell.angle_alpha   90.00
_cell.angle_beta   90.00
_cell.angle_gamma   90.00
#
_symmetry.space_group_name_H-M   'P 1'
#
loop_
_entity.id
_entity.type
_entity.pdbx_description
1 polymer ?
#
loop_
_entity_poly.entity_id
_entity_poly.type
_entity_poly.pdbx_seq_one_letter_code
_entity_poly.pdbx_strand_id
1 'polypeptide(L)'
;MDSELWLPGKWSLRSREQQIILANRGTEPPEQLVMKALLWALYLPDYPALGVDLFVDHRYRPGVAAVDGSDDPQFWGEVDEMSGDYLRKVLKRYRHTHFAFARWEADETPLLARVERACRKLSRSAPIDLVIFPVDSYTRFISPTGEITISHADLQWLRLD
;
A
#
# COMPACT_ATOMS: atom_id res chain seq x y z
N MET A 1 -3.98 -2.49 -28.20
CA MET A 1 -4.29 -1.96 -26.85
C MET A 1 -5.71 -2.38 -26.58
N ASP A 2 -5.88 -3.47 -25.83
CA ASP A 2 -7.17 -4.13 -25.72
C ASP A 2 -8.06 -3.42 -24.71
N SER A 3 -9.23 -3.06 -25.23
CA SER A 3 -10.23 -2.14 -24.70
C SER A 3 -10.96 -2.64 -23.45
N GLU A 4 -10.67 -3.86 -22.99
CA GLU A 4 -11.45 -4.55 -21.95
C GLU A 4 -11.02 -4.21 -20.51
N LEU A 5 -9.81 -3.67 -20.32
CA LEU A 5 -9.36 -3.19 -19.00
C LEU A 5 -9.93 -1.83 -18.60
N TRP A 6 -10.49 -1.11 -19.57
CA TRP A 6 -10.74 0.32 -19.49
C TRP A 6 -12.22 0.61 -19.60
N LEU A 7 -12.96 0.32 -18.54
CA LEU A 7 -14.21 1.04 -18.33
C LEU A 7 -13.83 2.47 -17.91
N PRO A 8 -14.41 3.53 -18.51
CA PRO A 8 -14.11 4.89 -18.09
C PRO A 8 -14.21 5.05 -16.57
N GLY A 9 -13.09 5.39 -15.92
CA GLY A 9 -13.02 5.57 -14.47
C GLY A 9 -12.93 4.29 -13.62
N LYS A 10 -12.71 3.10 -14.18
CA LYS A 10 -12.48 1.86 -13.41
C LYS A 10 -11.34 1.03 -14.00
N TRP A 11 -10.44 0.56 -13.14
CA TRP A 11 -9.29 -0.25 -13.49
C TRP A 11 -9.44 -1.62 -12.85
N SER A 12 -9.49 -2.67 -13.67
CA SER A 12 -9.59 -4.05 -13.21
C SER A 12 -8.20 -4.68 -13.23
N LEU A 13 -7.67 -5.02 -12.05
CA LEU A 13 -6.31 -5.53 -11.90
C LEU A 13 -6.32 -6.87 -11.19
N ARG A 14 -5.43 -7.77 -11.59
CA ARG A 14 -5.34 -9.14 -11.10
C ARG A 14 -3.95 -9.41 -10.58
N SER A 15 -3.85 -10.20 -9.52
CA SER A 15 -2.57 -10.78 -9.09
C SER A 15 -2.86 -12.13 -8.49
N ARG A 16 -2.13 -13.15 -8.92
CA ARG A 16 -2.42 -14.55 -8.60
C ARG A 16 -3.89 -14.88 -8.94
N GLU A 17 -4.64 -15.44 -8.00
CA GLU A 17 -6.05 -15.83 -8.17
C GLU A 17 -7.03 -14.73 -7.72
N GLN A 18 -6.54 -13.54 -7.36
CA GLN A 18 -7.39 -12.46 -6.89
C GLN A 18 -7.46 -11.29 -7.88
N GLN A 19 -8.54 -10.53 -7.76
CA GLN A 19 -8.83 -9.36 -8.56
C GLN A 19 -9.31 -8.22 -7.68
N ILE A 20 -8.85 -7.01 -7.99
CA ILE A 20 -9.37 -5.77 -7.43
C ILE A 20 -9.91 -4.87 -8.54
N ILE A 21 -10.85 -4.02 -8.17
CA ILE A 21 -11.37 -2.97 -9.04
C ILE A 21 -11.09 -1.63 -8.36
N LEU A 22 -10.24 -0.83 -8.98
CA LEU A 22 -9.96 0.53 -8.54
C LEU A 22 -10.86 1.50 -9.31
N ALA A 23 -11.62 2.32 -8.58
CA ALA A 23 -12.44 3.35 -9.18
C ALA A 23 -11.65 4.66 -9.23
N ASN A 24 -11.24 5.10 -10.42
CA ASN A 24 -10.71 6.44 -10.61
C ASN A 24 -11.86 7.46 -10.60
N ARG A 25 -12.08 8.05 -9.42
CA ARG A 25 -13.11 9.08 -9.19
C ARG A 25 -12.63 10.50 -9.50
N GLY A 26 -11.41 10.66 -10.01
CA GLY A 26 -10.79 11.97 -10.26
C GLY A 26 -10.37 12.74 -9.00
N THR A 27 -10.49 12.14 -7.82
CA THR A 27 -10.10 12.74 -6.53
C THR A 27 -8.63 12.47 -6.18
N GLU A 28 -8.02 11.48 -6.80
CA GLU A 28 -6.62 11.09 -6.61
C GLU A 28 -5.91 10.98 -7.98
N PRO A 29 -4.61 11.35 -8.05
CA PRO A 29 -3.81 11.13 -9.25
C PRO A 29 -3.74 9.65 -9.65
N PRO A 30 -3.71 9.31 -10.95
CA PRO A 30 -3.56 7.94 -11.42
C PRO A 30 -2.37 7.19 -10.81
N GLU A 31 -1.28 7.90 -10.52
CA GLU A 31 -0.08 7.36 -9.90
C GLU A 31 -0.34 6.80 -8.50
N GLN A 32 -1.26 7.38 -7.73
CA GLN A 32 -1.66 6.86 -6.42
C GLN A 32 -2.45 5.56 -6.57
N LEU A 33 -3.35 5.48 -7.55
CA LEU A 33 -4.11 4.25 -7.86
C LEU A 33 -3.18 3.10 -8.23
N VAL A 34 -2.19 3.38 -9.10
CA VAL A 34 -1.17 2.39 -9.46
C VAL A 34 -0.42 1.95 -8.22
N MET A 35 0.02 2.87 -7.36
CA MET A 35 0.76 2.52 -6.16
C MET A 35 -0.06 1.63 -5.21
N LYS A 36 -1.36 1.91 -5.02
CA LYS A 36 -2.25 1.05 -4.24
C LYS A 36 -2.34 -0.35 -4.84
N ALA A 37 -2.46 -0.45 -6.16
CA ALA A 37 -2.52 -1.73 -6.85
C ALA A 37 -1.24 -2.56 -6.69
N LEU A 38 -0.07 -1.92 -6.84
CA LEU A 38 1.22 -2.59 -6.69
C LEU A 38 1.45 -3.01 -5.24
N LEU A 39 1.12 -2.15 -4.27
CA LEU A 39 1.22 -2.47 -2.86
C LEU A 39 0.27 -3.61 -2.46
N TRP A 40 -0.95 -3.60 -3.01
CA TRP A 40 -1.90 -4.71 -2.86
C TRP A 40 -1.30 -6.01 -3.39
N ALA A 41 -0.82 -6.04 -4.63
CA ALA A 41 -0.26 -7.26 -5.22
C ALA A 41 1.00 -7.76 -4.49
N LEU A 42 1.84 -6.83 -4.00
CA LEU A 42 3.08 -7.14 -3.27
C LEU A 42 2.83 -7.90 -1.97
N TYR A 43 1.80 -7.50 -1.21
CA TYR A 43 1.50 -8.06 0.12
C TYR A 43 0.35 -9.07 0.14
N LEU A 44 -0.36 -9.24 -0.99
CA LEU A 44 -1.36 -10.29 -1.17
C LEU A 44 -0.90 -11.70 -0.77
N PRO A 45 0.37 -12.11 -0.99
CA PRO A 45 0.85 -13.43 -0.57
C PRO A 45 0.73 -13.69 0.93
N ASP A 46 1.02 -12.66 1.73
CA ASP A 46 1.08 -12.74 3.20
C ASP A 46 -0.27 -12.40 3.83
N TYR A 47 -1.09 -11.60 3.12
CA TYR A 47 -2.40 -11.16 3.56
C TYR A 47 -3.47 -11.48 2.51
N PRO A 48 -4.06 -12.69 2.50
CA PRO A 48 -5.03 -13.07 1.48
C PRO A 48 -6.35 -12.28 1.51
N ALA A 49 -6.66 -11.61 2.63
CA ALA A 49 -7.87 -10.77 2.79
C ALA A 49 -7.62 -9.28 2.47
N LEU A 50 -6.49 -8.96 1.82
CA LEU A 50 -6.07 -7.60 1.53
C LEU A 50 -7.02 -6.93 0.52
N GLY A 51 -7.47 -5.72 0.84
CA GLY A 51 -8.30 -4.90 -0.02
C GLY A 51 -7.80 -3.46 -0.08
N VAL A 52 -8.41 -2.67 -0.98
CA VAL A 52 -8.05 -1.28 -1.24
C VAL A 52 -9.12 -0.35 -0.66
N ASP A 53 -8.69 0.74 -0.03
CA ASP A 53 -9.55 1.76 0.60
C ASP A 53 -10.61 1.19 1.56
N LEU A 54 -10.24 0.14 2.31
CA LEU A 54 -11.09 -0.45 3.35
C LEU A 54 -11.14 0.47 4.57
N PHE A 55 -12.29 0.49 5.24
CA PHE A 55 -12.39 1.17 6.53
C PHE A 55 -11.73 0.33 7.62
N VAL A 56 -10.90 0.97 8.43
CA VAL A 56 -10.33 0.40 9.66
C VAL A 56 -10.93 1.16 10.84
N ASP A 57 -11.54 0.44 11.78
CA ASP A 57 -12.21 1.00 12.98
C ASP A 57 -13.23 2.10 12.63
N HIS A 58 -13.94 1.94 11.49
CA HIS A 58 -14.92 2.90 10.92
C HIS A 58 -14.45 4.35 10.75
N ARG A 59 -13.15 4.61 10.91
CA ARG A 59 -12.60 5.97 11.00
C ARG A 59 -11.50 6.21 9.99
N TYR A 60 -10.64 5.22 9.80
CA TYR A 60 -9.47 5.34 8.97
C TYR A 60 -9.67 4.63 7.65
N ARG A 61 -8.99 5.11 6.62
CA ARG A 61 -9.09 4.56 5.27
C ARG A 61 -7.71 4.52 4.63
N PRO A 62 -6.85 3.56 5.03
CA PRO A 62 -5.58 3.34 4.36
C PRO A 62 -5.78 3.05 2.88
N GLY A 63 -4.76 3.36 2.07
CA GLY A 63 -4.75 2.95 0.67
C GLY A 63 -4.94 1.45 0.49
N VAL A 64 -4.32 0.62 1.33
CA VAL A 64 -4.47 -0.85 1.32
C VAL A 64 -4.56 -1.37 2.75
N ALA A 65 -5.44 -2.32 3.04
CA ALA A 65 -5.50 -2.95 4.36
C ALA A 65 -5.99 -4.39 4.31
N ALA A 66 -5.59 -5.15 5.32
CA ALA A 66 -6.23 -6.40 5.69
C ALA A 66 -6.68 -6.26 7.15
N VAL A 67 -7.95 -6.52 7.41
CA VAL A 67 -8.55 -6.51 8.75
C VAL A 67 -8.97 -7.93 9.13
N ASP A 68 -8.89 -8.25 10.41
CA ASP A 68 -9.45 -9.50 10.92
C ASP A 68 -10.96 -9.40 11.18
N GLY A 69 -11.56 -10.47 11.70
CA GLY A 69 -13.00 -10.51 11.99
C GLY A 69 -13.46 -9.58 13.12
N SER A 70 -12.53 -8.88 13.80
CA SER A 70 -12.81 -7.88 14.84
C SER A 70 -12.53 -6.45 14.38
N ASP A 71 -12.36 -6.22 13.07
CA ASP A 71 -11.96 -4.95 12.46
C ASP A 71 -10.57 -4.43 12.91
N ASP A 72 -9.73 -5.29 13.53
CA ASP A 72 -8.35 -4.94 13.88
C ASP A 72 -7.44 -5.15 12.64
N PRO A 73 -6.65 -4.15 12.23
CA PRO A 73 -5.83 -4.26 11.04
C PRO A 73 -4.66 -5.20 11.26
N GLN A 74 -4.56 -6.24 10.45
CA GLN A 74 -3.38 -7.11 10.37
C GLN A 74 -2.30 -6.48 9.49
N PHE A 75 -2.72 -5.76 8.44
CA PHE A 75 -1.85 -5.01 7.53
C PHE A 75 -2.40 -3.62 7.23
N TRP A 76 -1.49 -2.64 7.09
CA TRP A 76 -1.79 -1.26 6.70
C TRP A 76 -0.78 -0.74 5.69
N GLY A 77 -1.22 -0.53 4.45
CA GLY A 77 -0.46 0.07 3.37
C GLY A 77 -0.89 1.52 3.12
N GLU A 78 0.07 2.44 3.11
CA GLU A 78 -0.18 3.84 2.73
C GLU A 78 0.69 4.27 1.55
N VAL A 79 0.08 4.96 0.61
CA VAL A 79 0.73 5.50 -0.60
C VAL A 79 0.87 7.03 -0.55
N ASP A 80 0.16 7.67 0.37
CA ASP A 80 0.08 9.12 0.51
C ASP A 80 1.01 9.68 1.58
N GLU A 81 1.29 10.97 1.45
CA GLU A 81 1.99 11.72 2.48
C GLU A 81 1.11 11.90 3.72
N MET A 82 1.55 11.31 4.83
CA MET A 82 0.92 11.50 6.13
C MET A 82 1.70 12.49 6.98
N SER A 83 0.96 13.30 7.75
CA SER A 83 1.54 14.14 8.79
C SER A 83 2.19 13.28 9.88
N GLY A 84 3.24 13.82 10.52
CA GLY A 84 3.93 13.12 11.60
C GLY A 84 3.02 12.76 12.79
N ASP A 85 2.05 13.62 13.10
CA ASP A 85 1.08 13.38 14.17
C ASP A 85 0.11 12.25 13.85
N TYR A 86 -0.38 12.21 12.60
CA TYR A 86 -1.25 11.12 12.14
C TYR A 86 -0.49 9.80 12.16
N LEU A 87 0.72 9.78 11.59
CA LEU A 87 1.60 8.61 11.56
C LEU A 87 1.87 8.08 12.97
N ARG A 88 2.30 8.95 13.90
CA ARG A 88 2.53 8.56 15.29
C ARG A 88 1.27 8.00 15.96
N LYS A 89 0.11 8.58 15.67
CA LYS A 89 -1.17 8.14 16.23
C LYS A 89 -1.54 6.73 15.77
N VAL A 90 -1.47 6.43 14.47
CA VAL A 90 -1.80 5.10 13.95
C VAL A 90 -0.77 4.06 14.40
N LEU A 91 0.53 4.38 14.34
CA LEU A 91 1.59 3.47 14.78
C LEU A 91 1.54 3.16 16.29
N LYS A 92 1.08 4.11 17.11
CA LYS A 92 0.89 3.90 18.56
C LYS A 92 -0.36 3.07 18.86
N ARG A 93 -1.42 3.22 18.07
CA ARG A 93 -2.69 2.52 18.27
C ARG A 93 -2.58 1.05 17.85
N TYR A 94 -2.02 0.82 16.67
CA TYR A 94 -1.99 -0.48 16.00
C TYR A 94 -0.58 -1.09 16.08
N ARG A 95 -0.17 -1.51 17.28
CA ARG A 95 1.22 -1.94 17.57
C ARG A 95 1.59 -3.30 17.00
N HIS A 96 0.58 -4.11 16.70
CA HIS A 96 0.71 -5.47 16.18
C HIS A 96 0.46 -5.55 14.67
N THR A 97 0.15 -4.42 14.04
CA THR A 97 -0.13 -4.32 12.60
C THR A 97 1.17 -4.10 11.84
N HIS A 98 1.36 -4.86 10.76
CA HIS A 98 2.42 -4.62 9.79
C HIS A 98 2.06 -3.37 8.96
N PHE A 99 2.90 -2.35 8.99
CA PHE A 99 2.74 -1.17 8.14
C PHE A 99 3.64 -1.23 6.92
N ALA A 100 3.14 -0.80 5.77
CA ALA A 100 3.95 -0.52 4.58
C ALA A 100 3.70 0.91 4.11
N PHE A 101 4.76 1.68 3.91
CA PHE A 101 4.72 3.04 3.39
C PHE A 101 5.42 3.08 2.03
N ALA A 102 4.65 3.38 0.99
CA ALA A 102 5.13 3.33 -0.38
C ALA A 102 5.31 4.74 -0.98
N ARG A 103 6.32 4.90 -1.85
CA ARG A 103 6.60 6.13 -2.59
C ARG A 103 7.13 5.83 -4.00
N TRP A 104 7.00 6.82 -4.89
CA TRP A 104 7.65 6.86 -6.20
C TRP A 104 9.06 7.50 -6.16
N GLU A 105 9.43 8.11 -5.03
CA GLU A 105 10.67 8.87 -4.87
C GLU A 105 11.88 7.95 -4.71
N ALA A 106 12.96 8.22 -5.44
CA ALA A 106 14.19 7.43 -5.36
C ALA A 106 14.96 7.59 -4.04
N ASP A 107 14.62 8.58 -3.20
CA ASP A 107 15.25 8.81 -1.91
C ASP A 107 14.27 8.49 -0.76
N GLU A 108 14.52 7.39 -0.05
CA GLU A 108 13.74 6.97 1.11
C GLU A 108 14.04 7.79 2.37
N THR A 109 15.14 8.56 2.40
CA THR A 109 15.65 9.22 3.61
C THR A 109 14.62 10.11 4.31
N PRO A 110 13.84 10.96 3.61
CA PRO A 110 12.84 11.80 4.26
C PRO A 110 11.71 11.00 4.91
N LEU A 111 11.27 9.93 4.25
CA LEU A 111 10.24 9.03 4.76
C LEU A 111 10.76 8.26 5.97
N LEU A 112 11.95 7.70 5.88
CA LEU A 112 12.61 6.99 6.98
C LEU A 112 12.72 7.88 8.21
N ALA A 113 13.29 9.08 8.08
CA ALA A 113 13.44 10.01 9.19
C ALA A 113 12.09 10.40 9.84
N ARG A 114 11.02 10.48 9.05
CA ARG A 114 9.67 10.75 9.55
C ARG A 114 9.10 9.55 10.31
N VAL A 115 9.25 8.34 9.78
CA VAL A 115 8.79 7.10 10.39
C VAL A 115 9.55 6.82 11.68
N GLU A 116 10.88 6.95 11.71
CA GLU A 116 11.69 6.80 12.91
C GLU A 116 11.28 7.80 14.01
N ARG A 117 11.07 9.07 13.62
CA ARG A 117 10.59 10.09 14.56
C ARG A 117 9.22 9.75 15.13
N ALA A 118 8.31 9.25 14.30
CA ALA A 118 6.98 8.81 14.73
C ALA A 118 7.06 7.57 15.63
N CYS A 119 8.02 6.68 15.40
CA CYS A 119 8.27 5.47 16.20
C CYS A 119 9.00 5.74 17.52
N ARG A 120 9.65 6.89 17.68
CA ARG A 120 10.43 7.21 18.89
C ARG A 120 9.62 6.96 20.18
N LYS A 121 10.16 6.11 21.05
CA LYS A 121 9.55 5.66 22.32
C LYS A 121 8.24 4.86 22.17
N LEU A 122 7.98 4.27 21.00
CA LEU A 122 6.92 3.29 20.82
C LEU A 122 7.54 1.89 20.90
N SER A 123 6.96 1.01 21.71
CA SER A 123 7.17 -0.43 21.59
C SER A 123 6.11 -0.98 20.65
N ARG A 124 6.56 -1.62 19.56
CA ARG A 124 5.74 -2.28 18.55
C ARG A 124 6.22 -3.73 18.44
N SER A 125 5.40 -4.61 17.90
CA SER A 125 5.75 -6.03 17.71
C SER A 125 5.66 -6.49 16.25
N ALA A 126 5.28 -5.59 15.34
CA ALA A 126 5.10 -5.88 13.93
C ALA A 126 5.86 -4.85 13.09
N PRO A 127 6.43 -5.30 11.96
CA PRO A 127 7.37 -4.50 11.20
C PRO A 127 6.73 -3.29 10.53
N ILE A 128 7.59 -2.38 10.11
CA ILE A 128 7.27 -1.28 9.21
C ILE A 128 8.17 -1.40 7.98
N ASP A 129 7.55 -1.54 6.82
CA ASP A 129 8.21 -1.61 5.54
C ASP A 129 8.14 -0.24 4.84
N LEU A 130 9.28 0.22 4.33
CA LEU A 130 9.36 1.34 3.40
C LEU A 130 9.61 0.79 2.01
N VAL A 131 8.74 1.12 1.06
CA VAL A 131 8.77 0.57 -0.30
C VAL A 131 8.92 1.70 -1.30
N ILE A 132 9.98 1.65 -2.09
CA ILE A 132 10.22 2.61 -3.16
C ILE A 132 9.96 1.92 -4.49
N PHE A 133 8.94 2.40 -5.20
CA PHE A 133 8.59 1.91 -6.51
C PHE A 133 9.38 2.65 -7.60
N PRO A 134 10.03 1.93 -8.54
CA PRO A 134 10.65 2.52 -9.72
C PRO A 134 9.69 3.36 -10.56
N VAL A 135 10.16 4.41 -11.22
CA VAL A 135 9.30 5.29 -12.06
C VAL A 135 8.63 4.56 -13.23
N ASP A 136 9.21 3.45 -13.69
CA ASP A 136 8.71 2.60 -14.77
C ASP A 136 7.77 1.47 -14.28
N SER A 137 7.43 1.44 -12.99
CA SER A 137 6.67 0.35 -12.36
C SER A 137 5.35 0.03 -13.04
N TYR A 138 4.64 1.03 -13.57
CA TYR A 138 3.38 0.79 -14.27
C TYR A 138 3.58 -0.16 -15.46
N THR A 139 4.53 0.15 -16.33
CA THR A 139 4.85 -0.68 -17.50
C THR A 139 5.63 -1.93 -17.15
N ARG A 140 6.39 -1.91 -16.05
CA ARG A 140 7.24 -3.01 -15.61
C ARG A 140 6.45 -4.13 -14.94
N PHE A 141 5.46 -3.79 -14.13
CA PHE A 141 4.76 -4.76 -13.28
C PHE A 141 3.32 -5.03 -13.69
N ILE A 142 2.71 -4.18 -14.52
CA ILE A 142 1.31 -4.35 -14.95
C ILE A 142 1.29 -4.71 -16.43
N SER A 143 0.80 -5.91 -16.75
CA SER A 143 0.65 -6.36 -18.12
C SER A 143 -0.48 -5.61 -18.86
N PRO A 144 -0.52 -5.66 -20.20
CA PRO A 144 -1.65 -5.15 -20.97
C PRO A 144 -2.99 -5.82 -20.69
N THR A 145 -3.02 -6.93 -19.94
CA THR A 145 -4.24 -7.64 -19.50
C THR A 145 -4.57 -7.37 -18.02
N GLY A 146 -3.84 -6.46 -17.38
CA GLY A 146 -4.07 -6.00 -16.00
C GLY A 146 -3.52 -6.95 -14.95
N GLU A 147 -2.67 -7.90 -15.35
CA GLU A 147 -2.01 -8.81 -14.43
C GLU A 147 -0.79 -8.11 -13.81
N ILE A 148 -0.75 -8.12 -12.48
CA ILE A 148 0.32 -7.55 -11.67
C ILE A 148 1.25 -8.66 -11.21
N THR A 149 2.52 -8.57 -11.59
CA THR A 149 3.60 -9.43 -11.10
C THR A 149 4.67 -8.56 -10.46
N ILE A 150 4.88 -8.72 -9.16
CA ILE A 150 5.82 -7.91 -8.38
C ILE A 150 6.29 -8.68 -7.14
N SER A 151 7.53 -8.43 -6.71
CA SER A 151 8.08 -8.93 -5.47
C SER A 151 9.00 -7.89 -4.81
N HIS A 152 9.33 -8.06 -3.53
CA HIS A 152 10.29 -7.17 -2.86
C HIS A 152 11.68 -7.19 -3.53
N ALA A 153 12.06 -8.28 -4.20
CA ALA A 153 13.34 -8.37 -4.91
C ALA A 153 13.42 -7.44 -6.13
N ASP A 154 12.28 -6.95 -6.62
CA ASP A 154 12.20 -6.02 -7.75
C ASP A 154 12.32 -4.55 -7.32
N LEU A 155 12.33 -4.29 -6.01
CA LEU A 155 12.11 -2.99 -5.42
C LEU A 155 13.24 -2.59 -4.48
N GLN A 156 13.36 -1.29 -4.26
CA GLN A 156 14.08 -0.80 -3.11
C GLN A 156 13.16 -0.87 -1.89
N TRP A 157 13.58 -1.64 -0.90
CA TRP A 157 12.77 -2.00 0.26
C TRP A 157 13.62 -2.02 1.52
N LEU A 158 13.11 -1.38 2.57
CA LEU A 158 13.70 -1.36 3.90
C LEU A 158 12.65 -1.81 4.92
N ARG A 159 13.01 -2.74 5.80
CA ARG A 159 12.19 -3.17 6.94
C ARG A 159 12.75 -2.63 8.25
N LEU A 160 11.86 -2.10 9.09
CA LEU A 160 12.12 -1.67 10.46
C LEU A 160 11.35 -2.59 11.42
N ASP A 161 12.07 -3.25 12.34
CA ASP A 161 11.49 -4.16 13.34
C ASP A 161 11.22 -3.47 14.69
#